data_AF-A0A849YYP1-F1
#
_entry.id   AF-A0A849YYP1-F1
#
_cell.length_a   1.000
_cell.length_b   1.000
_cell.length_c   1.000
_cell.angle_alpha   90.00
_cell.angle_beta   90.00
_cell.angle_gamma   90.00
#
_symmetry.space_group_name_H-M   'P 1'
#
loop_
_entity.id
_entity.type
_entity.pdbx_description
1 polymer ?
#
loop_
_entity_poly.entity_id
_entity_poly.type
_entity_poly.pdbx_seq_one_letter_code
_entity_poly.pdbx_strand_id
1 'polypeptide(L)'
;MDKNGSSTEPDVDGIVRGMLASYRSDARAQFINRRFLPSREEIGEVIQLFLQLFYPGYFGRQNLTDENATYHVGTLVTSLRDKLTRQIQLCLCHAAECGAPVDTCEDEARRIATKLLASAPELRTILIADVQAALDGDPAAGSIHEIILAYPGVLAVTVYRVAHELYRMGVPLLPRIMTEWAHSRTGADIHPGATIKKSFFIDH
;
A
#
# COMPACT_ATOMS: atom_id res chain seq x y z
N MET A 1 3.63 20.62 62.29
CA MET A 1 3.24 19.60 61.30
C MET A 1 2.05 20.16 60.57
N ASP A 2 2.18 20.41 59.27
CA ASP A 2 1.16 20.01 58.29
C ASP A 2 1.75 20.19 56.89
N LYS A 3 2.01 19.04 56.27
CA LYS A 3 2.38 18.89 54.88
C LYS A 3 1.09 19.03 54.08
N ASN A 4 1.07 19.88 53.06
CA ASN A 4 0.28 19.62 51.86
C ASN A 4 0.89 20.38 50.69
N GLY A 5 1.89 19.75 50.07
CA GLY A 5 2.25 20.08 48.69
C GLY A 5 1.07 19.69 47.81
N SER A 6 0.30 20.68 47.37
CA SER A 6 -0.65 20.51 46.28
C SER A 6 0.18 20.26 45.01
N SER A 7 0.31 18.99 44.67
CA SER A 7 0.82 18.52 43.39
C SER A 7 -0.05 19.12 42.29
N THR A 8 0.49 20.11 41.58
CA THR A 8 -0.07 20.64 40.34
C THR A 8 0.12 19.62 39.23
N GLU A 9 -0.54 18.47 39.33
CA GLU A 9 -0.68 17.60 38.17
C GLU A 9 -1.58 18.30 37.16
N PRO A 10 -1.17 18.38 35.88
CA PRO A 10 -1.99 19.02 34.88
C PRO A 10 -3.31 18.24 34.74
N ASP A 11 -4.41 18.93 35.05
CA ASP A 11 -5.78 18.47 34.83
C ASP A 11 -5.94 18.04 33.35
N VAL A 12 -6.40 16.82 33.13
CA VAL A 12 -6.58 16.22 31.79
C VAL A 12 -7.43 17.13 30.91
N ASP A 13 -8.46 17.78 31.48
CA ASP A 13 -9.32 18.70 30.74
C ASP A 13 -8.56 19.96 30.29
N GLY A 14 -7.62 20.43 31.10
CA GLY A 14 -6.70 21.51 30.75
C GLY A 14 -5.82 21.15 29.54
N ILE A 15 -5.25 19.93 29.54
CA ILE A 15 -4.44 19.42 28.44
C ILE A 15 -5.29 19.30 27.16
N VAL A 16 -6.48 18.70 27.26
CA VAL A 16 -7.39 18.53 26.11
C VAL A 16 -7.75 19.88 25.50
N ARG A 17 -8.14 20.87 26.32
CA ARG A 17 -8.44 22.23 25.83
C ARG A 17 -7.23 22.86 25.16
N GLY A 18 -6.04 22.74 25.75
CA GLY A 18 -4.79 23.24 25.17
C GLY A 18 -4.48 22.61 23.80
N MET A 19 -4.63 21.29 23.67
CA MET A 19 -4.43 20.57 22.41
C MET A 19 -5.45 20.99 21.34
N LEU A 20 -6.74 21.10 21.71
CA LEU A 20 -7.78 21.55 20.79
C LEU A 20 -7.55 22.99 20.31
N ALA A 21 -7.07 23.88 21.19
CA ALA A 21 -6.68 25.23 20.80
C ALA A 21 -5.49 25.23 19.84
N SER A 22 -4.49 24.38 20.11
CA SER A 22 -3.33 24.15 19.23
C SER A 22 -3.73 23.62 17.84
N TYR A 23 -4.66 22.66 17.75
CA TYR A 23 -5.11 22.18 16.43
C TYR A 23 -5.84 23.27 15.64
N ARG A 24 -6.58 24.14 16.33
CA ARG A 24 -7.32 25.24 15.71
C ARG A 24 -6.41 26.41 15.30
N SER A 25 -5.22 26.52 15.87
CA SER A 25 -4.30 27.63 15.58
C SER A 25 -3.53 27.45 14.27
N ASP A 26 -3.37 26.22 13.77
CA ASP A 26 -2.74 25.95 12.47
C ASP A 26 -3.52 24.90 11.67
N ALA A 27 -4.27 25.36 10.67
CA ALA A 27 -5.05 24.48 9.78
C ALA A 27 -4.20 23.52 8.95
N ARG A 28 -2.88 23.74 8.83
CA ARG A 28 -1.95 22.82 8.13
C ARG A 28 -1.65 21.57 8.97
N ALA A 29 -1.77 21.66 10.29
CA ALA A 29 -1.42 20.60 11.22
C ALA A 29 -2.57 19.63 11.53
N GLN A 30 -3.71 19.75 10.83
CA GLN A 30 -4.91 18.98 11.13
C GLN A 30 -5.74 18.63 9.89
N PHE A 31 -6.49 17.53 10.00
CA PHE A 31 -7.46 17.08 9.00
C PHE A 31 -8.78 16.68 9.67
N ILE A 32 -9.37 17.62 10.40
CA ILE A 32 -10.62 17.50 11.17
C ILE A 32 -11.76 18.08 10.32
N ASN A 33 -12.94 17.44 10.37
CA ASN A 33 -14.12 17.79 9.57
C ASN A 33 -13.89 17.72 8.05
N ARG A 34 -12.94 16.89 7.61
CA ARG A 34 -12.67 16.58 6.21
C ARG A 34 -12.80 15.08 5.98
N ARG A 35 -13.11 14.68 4.75
CA ARG A 35 -13.60 13.32 4.49
C ARG A 35 -12.63 12.42 3.75
N PHE A 36 -11.76 12.99 2.93
CA PHE A 36 -10.97 12.21 1.97
C PHE A 36 -9.50 12.19 2.37
N LEU A 37 -9.11 11.15 3.11
CA LEU A 37 -7.72 10.72 3.27
C LEU A 37 -7.65 9.20 3.14
N PRO A 38 -6.63 8.67 2.44
CA PRO A 38 -6.41 7.24 2.38
C PRO A 38 -5.96 6.66 3.73
N SER A 39 -6.26 5.39 3.98
CA SER A 39 -5.84 4.66 5.17
C SER A 39 -4.55 3.89 4.89
N ARG A 40 -3.46 4.20 5.61
CA ARG A 40 -2.19 3.46 5.49
C ARG A 40 -2.32 1.99 5.85
N GLU A 41 -3.21 1.67 6.79
CA GLU A 41 -3.48 0.29 7.23
C GLU A 41 -4.17 -0.50 6.13
N GLU A 42 -5.26 0.03 5.55
CA GLU A 42 -5.96 -0.63 4.43
C GLU A 42 -5.07 -0.76 3.18
N ILE A 43 -4.19 0.21 2.92
CA ILE A 43 -3.21 0.11 1.84
C ILE A 43 -2.22 -1.04 2.10
N GLY A 44 -1.80 -1.23 3.35
CA GLY A 44 -1.01 -2.38 3.75
C GLY A 44 -1.74 -3.70 3.47
N GLU A 45 -3.03 -3.79 3.76
CA GLU A 45 -3.85 -4.96 3.44
C GLU A 45 -3.96 -5.19 1.92
N VAL A 46 -4.14 -4.13 1.13
CA VAL A 46 -4.14 -4.22 -0.35
C VAL A 46 -2.83 -4.81 -0.86
N ILE A 47 -1.69 -4.37 -0.31
CA ILE A 47 -0.38 -4.94 -0.66
C ILE A 47 -0.32 -6.43 -0.31
N GLN A 48 -0.79 -6.82 0.88
CA GLN A 48 -0.82 -8.23 1.29
C GLN A 48 -1.72 -9.09 0.38
N LEU A 49 -2.86 -8.56 -0.08
CA LEU A 49 -3.72 -9.23 -1.02
C LEU A 49 -3.06 -9.39 -2.41
N PHE A 50 -2.29 -8.39 -2.86
CA PHE A 50 -1.50 -8.53 -4.08
C PHE A 50 -0.40 -9.58 -3.96
N LEU A 51 0.29 -9.67 -2.82
CA LEU A 51 1.28 -10.73 -2.57
C LEU A 51 0.63 -12.12 -2.66
N GLN A 52 -0.56 -12.29 -2.08
CA GLN A 52 -1.34 -13.53 -2.21
C GLN A 52 -1.75 -13.82 -3.66
N LEU A 53 -2.16 -12.80 -4.41
CA LEU A 53 -2.57 -12.94 -5.80
C LEU A 53 -1.39 -13.31 -6.72
N PHE A 54 -0.23 -12.70 -6.53
CA PHE A 54 0.94 -12.93 -7.39
C PHE A 54 1.72 -14.19 -7.01
N TYR A 55 1.76 -14.53 -5.71
CA TYR A 55 2.50 -15.67 -5.18
C TYR A 55 1.57 -16.58 -4.36
N PRO A 56 0.56 -17.22 -4.99
CA PRO A 56 -0.38 -18.09 -4.30
C PRO A 56 0.36 -19.25 -3.63
N GLY A 57 0.00 -19.56 -2.39
CA GLY A 57 0.64 -20.61 -1.57
C GLY A 57 1.86 -20.13 -0.77
N TYR A 58 2.51 -19.03 -1.16
CA TYR A 58 3.58 -18.41 -0.36
C TYR A 58 3.05 -17.44 0.69
N PHE A 59 2.06 -16.64 0.29
CA PHE A 59 1.37 -15.72 1.18
C PHE A 59 -0.08 -16.13 1.37
N GLY A 60 -0.65 -15.83 2.54
CA GLY A 60 -2.04 -16.13 2.84
C GLY A 60 -2.32 -17.62 2.99
N ARG A 61 -3.24 -18.16 2.18
CA ARG A 61 -3.68 -19.55 2.28
C ARG A 61 -2.63 -20.51 1.69
N GLN A 62 -2.14 -21.45 2.51
CA GLN A 62 -1.09 -22.40 2.11
C GLN A 62 -1.63 -23.73 1.52
N ASN A 63 -2.89 -24.08 1.79
CA ASN A 63 -3.51 -25.33 1.30
C ASN A 63 -4.36 -25.10 0.04
N LEU A 64 -3.77 -24.47 -0.98
CA LEU A 64 -4.44 -24.27 -2.26
C LEU A 64 -4.33 -25.54 -3.12
N THR A 65 -5.43 -25.87 -3.79
CA THR A 65 -5.54 -26.99 -4.73
C THR A 65 -6.24 -26.49 -6.00
N ASP A 66 -6.11 -27.22 -7.10
CA ASP A 66 -6.78 -26.85 -8.36
C ASP A 66 -8.30 -26.73 -8.20
N GLU A 67 -8.88 -27.52 -7.29
CA GLU A 67 -10.32 -27.49 -6.97
C GLU A 67 -10.75 -26.20 -6.24
N ASN A 68 -9.88 -25.61 -5.42
CA ASN A 68 -10.23 -24.46 -4.58
C ASN A 68 -9.63 -23.13 -5.05
N ALA A 69 -8.64 -23.17 -5.94
CA ALA A 69 -7.89 -22.00 -6.42
C ALA A 69 -8.80 -20.97 -7.08
N THR A 70 -9.74 -21.40 -7.93
CA THR A 70 -10.68 -20.50 -8.63
C THR A 70 -11.49 -19.65 -7.67
N TYR A 71 -12.05 -20.26 -6.62
CA TYR A 71 -12.84 -19.55 -5.61
C TYR A 71 -11.98 -18.60 -4.78
N HIS A 72 -10.76 -19.03 -4.43
CA HIS A 72 -9.82 -18.22 -3.67
C HIS A 72 -9.40 -16.97 -4.46
N VAL A 73 -8.96 -17.14 -5.70
CA VAL A 73 -8.58 -16.03 -6.58
C VAL A 73 -9.77 -15.09 -6.83
N GLY A 74 -10.97 -15.63 -7.06
CA GLY A 74 -12.17 -14.80 -7.20
C GLY A 74 -12.46 -13.93 -5.97
N THR A 75 -12.24 -14.48 -4.78
CA THR A 75 -12.38 -13.75 -3.50
C THR A 75 -11.30 -12.68 -3.34
N LEU A 76 -10.04 -12.99 -3.67
CA LEU A 76 -8.94 -12.02 -3.64
C LEU A 76 -9.20 -10.85 -4.59
N VAL A 77 -9.56 -11.14 -5.85
CA VAL A 77 -9.80 -10.12 -6.88
C VAL A 77 -10.98 -9.22 -6.50
N THR A 78 -12.06 -9.79 -5.96
CA THR A 78 -13.21 -9.00 -5.46
C THR A 78 -12.79 -8.09 -4.31
N SER A 79 -12.06 -8.63 -3.33
CA SER A 79 -11.58 -7.87 -2.16
C SER A 79 -10.62 -6.75 -2.56
N LEU A 80 -9.69 -7.04 -3.49
CA LEU A 80 -8.78 -6.06 -4.04
C LEU A 80 -9.52 -4.96 -4.78
N ARG A 81 -10.50 -5.30 -5.62
CA ARG A 81 -11.29 -4.32 -6.37
C ARG A 81 -11.99 -3.34 -5.42
N ASP A 82 -12.64 -3.85 -4.40
CA ASP A 82 -13.44 -3.04 -3.48
C ASP A 82 -12.53 -2.13 -2.63
N LYS A 83 -11.42 -2.67 -2.09
CA LYS A 83 -10.43 -1.89 -1.32
C LYS A 83 -9.69 -0.87 -2.19
N LEU A 84 -9.25 -1.25 -3.40
CA LEU A 84 -8.59 -0.33 -4.33
C LEU A 84 -9.53 0.79 -4.75
N THR A 85 -10.76 0.48 -5.13
CA THR A 85 -11.77 1.50 -5.50
C THR A 85 -11.92 2.50 -4.37
N ARG A 86 -12.04 2.01 -3.13
CA ARG A 86 -12.17 2.87 -1.96
C ARG A 86 -10.95 3.78 -1.76
N GLN A 87 -9.74 3.22 -1.77
CA GLN A 87 -8.52 3.99 -1.51
C GLN A 87 -8.18 4.95 -2.66
N ILE A 88 -8.40 4.55 -3.91
CA ILE A 88 -8.24 5.42 -5.08
C ILE A 88 -9.26 6.56 -5.03
N GLN A 89 -10.53 6.28 -4.71
CA GLN A 89 -11.56 7.31 -4.55
C GLN A 89 -11.14 8.32 -3.48
N LEU A 90 -10.67 7.88 -2.31
CA LEU A 90 -10.18 8.77 -1.26
C LEU A 90 -9.03 9.67 -1.76
N CYS A 91 -8.11 9.13 -2.54
CA CYS A 91 -7.00 9.90 -3.10
C CYS A 91 -7.45 10.90 -4.18
N LEU A 92 -8.31 10.48 -5.11
CA LEU A 92 -8.87 11.34 -6.16
C LEU A 92 -9.74 12.44 -5.58
N CYS A 93 -10.67 12.11 -4.67
CA CYS A 93 -11.50 13.09 -3.98
C CYS A 93 -10.68 14.07 -3.15
N HIS A 94 -9.61 13.63 -2.50
CA HIS A 94 -8.70 14.52 -1.77
C HIS A 94 -8.05 15.55 -2.70
N ALA A 95 -7.59 15.10 -3.87
CA ALA A 95 -7.07 16.01 -4.90
C ALA A 95 -8.19 16.92 -5.46
N ALA A 96 -9.40 16.40 -5.59
CA ALA A 96 -10.58 17.11 -6.08
C ALA A 96 -11.20 18.08 -5.06
N GLU A 97 -11.00 17.94 -3.76
CA GLU A 97 -11.32 19.00 -2.79
C GLU A 97 -10.55 20.30 -3.11
N CYS A 98 -9.54 20.25 -3.99
CA CYS A 98 -8.89 21.43 -4.58
C CYS A 98 -9.57 21.95 -5.88
N GLY A 99 -10.70 21.40 -6.33
CA GLY A 99 -11.51 21.96 -7.43
C GLY A 99 -12.32 21.02 -8.36
N ALA A 100 -12.53 19.74 -8.07
CA ALA A 100 -13.27 18.80 -8.95
C ALA A 100 -14.53 18.18 -8.30
N PRO A 101 -15.55 17.76 -9.09
CA PRO A 101 -16.76 17.11 -8.57
C PRO A 101 -16.51 15.74 -7.91
N VAL A 102 -17.24 15.45 -6.83
CA VAL A 102 -17.08 14.21 -6.04
C VAL A 102 -17.58 12.96 -6.80
N ASP A 103 -18.70 13.06 -7.52
CA ASP A 103 -19.32 11.91 -8.21
C ASP A 103 -18.41 11.33 -9.30
N THR A 104 -17.59 12.17 -9.94
CA THR A 104 -16.62 11.71 -10.94
C THR A 104 -15.48 10.88 -10.35
N CYS A 105 -15.19 11.04 -9.06
CA CYS A 105 -14.07 10.36 -8.43
C CYS A 105 -14.38 8.88 -8.16
N GLU A 106 -15.63 8.52 -7.88
CA GLU A 106 -15.99 7.12 -7.61
C GLU A 106 -15.92 6.26 -8.89
N ASP A 107 -16.55 6.74 -9.96
CA ASP A 107 -16.55 6.02 -11.24
C ASP A 107 -15.12 5.90 -11.81
N GLU A 108 -14.34 6.97 -11.71
CA GLU A 108 -12.93 6.95 -12.14
C GLU A 108 -12.10 6.00 -11.27
N ALA A 109 -12.29 6.01 -9.96
CA ALA A 109 -11.60 5.07 -9.06
C ALA A 109 -11.91 3.61 -9.40
N ARG A 110 -13.18 3.31 -9.67
CA ARG A 110 -13.62 1.96 -10.08
C ARG A 110 -12.97 1.57 -11.41
N ARG A 111 -12.95 2.48 -12.38
CA ARG A 111 -12.33 2.27 -13.70
C ARG A 111 -10.83 1.97 -13.56
N ILE A 112 -10.10 2.75 -12.75
CA ILE A 112 -8.67 2.56 -12.50
C ILE A 112 -8.43 1.22 -11.79
N ALA A 113 -9.19 0.90 -10.73
CA ALA A 113 -9.05 -0.36 -10.00
C ALA A 113 -9.27 -1.57 -10.92
N THR A 114 -10.31 -1.55 -11.75
CA THR A 114 -10.57 -2.60 -12.74
C THR A 114 -9.44 -2.70 -13.76
N LYS A 115 -8.92 -1.57 -14.25
CA LYS A 115 -7.80 -1.56 -15.21
C LYS A 115 -6.53 -2.15 -14.61
N LEU A 116 -6.18 -1.80 -13.36
CA LEU A 116 -5.04 -2.37 -12.66
C LEU A 116 -5.18 -3.89 -12.50
N LEU A 117 -6.35 -4.35 -12.03
CA LEU A 117 -6.59 -5.79 -11.86
C LEU A 117 -6.60 -6.56 -13.18
N ALA A 118 -7.07 -5.94 -14.27
CA ALA A 118 -6.98 -6.53 -15.61
C ALA A 118 -5.53 -6.71 -16.08
N SER A 119 -4.58 -5.88 -15.62
CA SER A 119 -3.14 -6.00 -15.91
C SER A 119 -2.37 -6.92 -14.96
N ALA A 120 -3.04 -7.50 -13.96
CA ALA A 120 -2.40 -8.35 -12.96
C ALA A 120 -1.70 -9.60 -13.57
N PRO A 121 -2.25 -10.28 -14.60
CA PRO A 121 -1.55 -11.40 -15.23
C PRO A 121 -0.22 -11.00 -15.86
N GLU A 122 -0.17 -9.89 -16.60
CA GLU A 122 1.05 -9.39 -17.24
C GLU A 122 2.06 -8.91 -16.19
N LEU A 123 1.60 -8.22 -15.14
CA LEU A 123 2.44 -7.83 -14.01
C LEU A 123 3.07 -9.07 -13.36
N ARG A 124 2.29 -10.13 -13.14
CA ARG A 124 2.80 -11.39 -12.60
C ARG A 124 3.90 -11.98 -13.47
N THR A 125 3.74 -11.98 -14.80
CA THR A 125 4.82 -12.44 -15.69
C THR A 125 6.12 -11.66 -15.50
N ILE A 126 6.05 -10.34 -15.34
CA ILE A 126 7.23 -9.50 -15.08
C ILE A 126 7.84 -9.83 -13.72
N LEU A 127 7.02 -9.98 -12.69
CA LEU A 127 7.46 -10.31 -11.33
C LEU A 127 8.18 -11.66 -11.26
N ILE A 128 7.66 -12.69 -11.94
CA ILE A 128 8.34 -13.99 -12.01
C ILE A 128 9.69 -13.87 -12.72
N ALA A 129 9.83 -12.99 -13.71
CA ALA A 129 11.12 -12.72 -14.35
C ALA A 129 12.11 -11.99 -13.43
N ASP A 130 11.64 -11.16 -12.50
CA ASP A 130 12.47 -10.53 -11.47
C ASP A 130 12.92 -11.54 -10.41
N VAL A 131 12.02 -12.45 -9.99
CA VAL A 131 12.36 -13.56 -9.10
C VAL A 131 13.42 -14.46 -9.73
N GLN A 132 13.31 -14.76 -11.02
CA GLN A 132 14.35 -15.51 -11.75
C GLN A 132 15.66 -14.73 -11.80
N ALA A 133 15.62 -13.42 -12.04
CA ALA A 133 16.82 -12.59 -12.05
C ALA A 133 17.52 -12.56 -10.68
N ALA A 134 16.77 -12.63 -9.58
CA ALA A 134 17.33 -12.79 -8.25
C ALA A 134 18.05 -14.13 -8.07
N LEU A 135 17.44 -15.23 -8.55
CA LEU A 135 18.07 -16.56 -8.49
C LEU A 135 19.35 -16.62 -9.33
N ASP A 136 19.32 -16.05 -10.53
CA ASP A 136 20.47 -16.03 -11.43
C ASP A 136 21.57 -15.08 -10.92
N GLY A 137 21.17 -14.03 -10.19
CA GLY A 137 22.02 -12.95 -9.73
C GLY A 137 22.70 -13.21 -8.39
N ASP A 138 22.14 -14.07 -7.54
CA ASP A 138 22.72 -14.47 -6.25
C ASP A 138 23.16 -15.95 -6.26
N PRO A 139 24.48 -16.24 -6.36
CA PRO A 139 24.99 -17.61 -6.30
C PRO A 139 24.71 -18.35 -4.98
N ALA A 140 24.37 -17.63 -3.91
CA ALA A 140 24.05 -18.20 -2.61
C ALA A 140 22.56 -18.58 -2.47
N ALA A 141 21.70 -18.15 -3.39
CA ALA A 141 20.28 -18.43 -3.34
C ALA A 141 19.99 -19.93 -3.48
N GLY A 142 19.35 -20.52 -2.47
CA GLY A 142 19.07 -21.96 -2.45
C GLY A 142 17.91 -22.37 -3.36
N SER A 143 16.94 -21.47 -3.58
CA SER A 143 15.77 -21.74 -4.43
C SER A 143 14.92 -20.48 -4.69
N ILE A 144 14.04 -20.57 -5.68
CA ILE A 144 12.96 -19.58 -5.91
C ILE A 144 12.06 -19.42 -4.67
N HIS A 145 11.86 -20.50 -3.90
CA HIS A 145 11.01 -20.45 -2.71
C HIS A 145 11.60 -19.55 -1.62
N GLU A 146 12.90 -19.66 -1.39
CA GLU A 146 13.65 -18.80 -0.47
C GLU A 146 13.55 -17.33 -0.90
N ILE A 147 13.73 -17.07 -2.20
CA ILE A 147 13.65 -15.73 -2.77
C ILE A 147 12.29 -15.10 -2.55
N ILE A 148 11.20 -15.78 -2.90
CA ILE A 148 9.84 -15.24 -2.77
C ILE A 148 9.49 -14.98 -1.30
N LEU A 149 9.94 -15.83 -0.37
CA LEU A 149 9.59 -15.74 1.04
C LEU A 149 10.42 -14.73 1.82
N ALA A 150 11.70 -14.56 1.47
CA ALA A 150 12.66 -13.89 2.35
C ALA A 150 13.43 -12.74 1.71
N TYR A 151 13.45 -12.57 0.38
CA TYR A 151 14.33 -11.56 -0.23
C TYR A 151 13.67 -10.17 -0.19
N PRO A 152 14.25 -9.21 0.56
CA PRO A 152 13.65 -7.88 0.72
C PRO A 152 13.58 -7.11 -0.61
N GLY A 153 14.56 -7.31 -1.50
CA GLY A 153 14.55 -6.72 -2.84
C GLY A 153 13.34 -7.16 -3.68
N VAL A 154 12.96 -8.44 -3.62
CA VAL A 154 11.78 -8.97 -4.34
C VAL A 154 10.49 -8.36 -3.79
N LEU A 155 10.37 -8.20 -2.46
CA LEU A 155 9.24 -7.51 -1.86
C LEU A 155 9.17 -6.05 -2.32
N ALA A 156 10.29 -5.32 -2.29
CA ALA A 156 10.35 -3.92 -2.70
C ALA A 156 9.96 -3.73 -4.17
N VAL A 157 10.52 -4.54 -5.07
CA VAL A 157 10.20 -4.51 -6.51
C VAL A 157 8.74 -4.88 -6.75
N THR A 158 8.20 -5.88 -6.05
CA THR A 158 6.79 -6.28 -6.19
C THR A 158 5.85 -5.12 -5.89
N VAL A 159 6.05 -4.46 -4.74
CA VAL A 159 5.21 -3.31 -4.35
C VAL A 159 5.40 -2.14 -5.30
N TYR A 160 6.64 -1.85 -5.69
CA TYR A 160 6.94 -0.79 -6.66
C TYR A 160 6.21 -1.00 -7.99
N ARG A 161 6.17 -2.23 -8.55
CA ARG A 161 5.53 -2.45 -9.86
C ARG A 161 4.02 -2.16 -9.84
N VAL A 162 3.33 -2.53 -8.76
CA VAL A 162 1.91 -2.18 -8.60
C VAL A 162 1.74 -0.67 -8.41
N ALA A 163 2.58 -0.06 -7.56
CA ALA A 163 2.55 1.38 -7.32
C ALA A 163 2.85 2.18 -8.60
N HIS A 164 3.76 1.70 -9.44
CA HIS A 164 4.15 2.33 -10.70
C HIS A 164 2.97 2.36 -11.70
N GLU A 165 2.19 1.29 -11.79
CA GLU A 165 0.99 1.29 -12.64
C GLU A 165 -0.06 2.30 -12.15
N LEU A 166 -0.29 2.40 -10.83
CA LEU A 166 -1.16 3.44 -10.26
C LEU A 166 -0.64 4.85 -10.52
N TYR A 167 0.68 5.06 -10.42
CA TYR A 167 1.33 6.32 -10.75
C TYR A 167 1.14 6.69 -12.22
N ARG A 168 1.32 5.74 -13.15
CA ARG A 168 1.09 5.93 -14.58
C ARG A 168 -0.37 6.21 -14.92
N MET A 169 -1.31 5.74 -14.09
CA MET A 169 -2.74 6.06 -14.20
C MET A 169 -3.12 7.39 -13.51
N GLY A 170 -2.16 8.12 -12.95
CA GLY A 170 -2.39 9.44 -12.37
C GLY A 170 -3.00 9.42 -10.96
N VAL A 171 -2.95 8.30 -10.25
CA VAL A 171 -3.48 8.22 -8.88
C VAL A 171 -2.54 8.97 -7.92
N PRO A 172 -3.01 10.00 -7.21
CA PRO A 172 -2.20 10.74 -6.25
C PRO A 172 -2.05 9.95 -4.93
N LEU A 173 -1.04 10.29 -4.12
CA LEU A 173 -0.75 9.75 -2.77
C LEU A 173 -0.50 8.23 -2.69
N LEU A 174 -1.46 7.41 -3.11
CA LEU A 174 -1.47 5.96 -3.00
C LEU A 174 -0.18 5.29 -3.50
N PRO A 175 0.35 5.58 -4.72
CA PRO A 175 1.60 5.00 -5.17
C PRO A 175 2.77 5.23 -4.21
N ARG A 176 2.89 6.46 -3.67
CA ARG A 176 3.97 6.81 -2.75
C ARG A 176 3.79 6.14 -1.39
N ILE A 177 2.56 6.08 -0.88
CA ILE A 177 2.28 5.36 0.37
C ILE A 177 2.66 3.87 0.24
N MET A 178 2.40 3.26 -0.92
CA MET A 178 2.78 1.88 -1.18
C MET A 178 4.30 1.69 -1.20
N THR A 179 5.05 2.52 -1.92
CA THR A 179 6.51 2.39 -1.96
C THR A 179 7.16 2.68 -0.60
N GLU A 180 6.63 3.63 0.18
CA GLU A 180 7.07 3.89 1.56
C GLU A 180 6.76 2.72 2.51
N TRP A 181 5.65 2.01 2.30
CA TRP A 181 5.34 0.79 3.05
C TRP A 181 6.38 -0.31 2.79
N ALA A 182 6.89 -0.41 1.56
CA ALA A 182 7.95 -1.33 1.20
C ALA A 182 9.29 -0.86 1.74
N HIS A 183 9.61 0.43 1.60
CA HIS A 183 10.81 1.05 2.14
C HIS A 183 10.94 0.79 3.65
N SER A 184 9.86 0.98 4.42
CA SER A 184 9.89 0.75 5.87
C SER A 184 10.14 -0.71 6.28
N ARG A 185 10.01 -1.67 5.36
CA ARG A 185 10.22 -3.11 5.61
C ARG A 185 11.52 -3.64 5.04
N THR A 186 12.07 -2.96 4.05
CA THR A 186 13.17 -3.49 3.22
C THR A 186 14.38 -2.56 3.19
N GLY A 187 14.22 -1.28 3.54
CA GLY A 187 15.25 -0.24 3.36
C GLY A 187 15.35 0.29 1.92
N ALA A 188 14.80 -0.42 0.92
CA ALA A 188 14.82 -0.01 -0.47
C ALA A 188 13.81 1.13 -0.73
N ASP A 189 14.31 2.34 -1.01
CA ASP A 189 13.49 3.50 -1.41
C ASP A 189 13.38 3.58 -2.93
N ILE A 190 12.25 3.15 -3.48
CA ILE A 190 11.99 3.22 -4.92
C ILE A 190 10.84 4.20 -5.16
N HIS A 191 11.14 5.36 -5.73
CA HIS A 191 10.10 6.31 -6.11
C HIS A 191 9.12 5.67 -7.12
N PRO A 192 7.79 5.78 -6.95
CA PRO A 192 6.81 5.11 -7.83
C PRO A 192 6.88 5.59 -9.29
N GLY A 193 7.45 6.76 -9.54
CA GLY A 193 7.70 7.28 -10.89
C GLY A 193 8.98 6.78 -11.58
N ALA A 194 9.83 6.00 -10.90
CA ALA A 194 10.99 5.38 -11.53
C ALA A 194 10.54 4.47 -12.69
N THR A 195 11.37 4.27 -13.71
CA THR A 195 11.08 3.35 -14.82
C THR A 195 12.07 2.20 -14.79
N ILE A 196 11.60 1.02 -14.39
CA ILE A 196 12.42 -0.18 -14.20
C ILE A 196 11.96 -1.29 -15.15
N LYS A 197 12.88 -1.79 -15.98
CA LYS A 197 12.61 -2.88 -16.94
C LYS A 197 12.42 -4.23 -16.21
N LYS A 198 12.05 -5.26 -16.98
CA LYS A 198 11.92 -6.64 -16.49
C LYS A 198 13.27 -7.24 -16.05
N SER A 199 13.22 -8.30 -15.26
CA SER A 199 14.40 -9.04 -14.78
C SER A 199 15.34 -8.13 -13.96
N PHE A 200 14.74 -7.38 -13.05
CA PHE A 200 15.44 -6.47 -12.15
C PHE A 200 15.58 -7.10 -10.77
N PHE A 201 16.78 -7.01 -10.21
CA PHE A 201 17.14 -7.57 -8.92
C PHE A 201 17.88 -6.52 -8.10
N ILE A 202 17.49 -6.38 -6.84
CA ILE A 202 18.21 -5.63 -5.80
C ILE A 202 18.71 -6.67 -4.80
N ASP A 203 20.02 -6.78 -4.66
CA ASP A 203 20.64 -7.58 -3.62
C ASP A 203 21.04 -6.69 -2.44
N HIS A 204 20.73 -7.17 -1.24
CA HIS A 204 20.84 -6.47 0.05
C HIS A 204 20.26 -5.04 0.07
#